data_AF-A0A4V0XSF9-F1
#
_entry.id   AF-A0A4V0XSF9-F1
#
_cell.length_a   1.000
_cell.length_b   1.000
_cell.length_c   1.000
_cell.angle_alpha   90.00
_cell.angle_beta   90.00
_cell.angle_gamma   90.00
#
_symmetry.space_group_name_H-M   'P 1'
#
loop_
_entity.id
_entity.type
_entity.pdbx_description
1 polymer ?
#
loop_
_entity_poly.entity_id
_entity_poly.type
_entity_poly.pdbx_seq_one_letter_code
_entity_poly.pdbx_strand_id
1 'polypeptide(L)'
;MSQPSHPQPPKRTIKVAAVSTYSGPIPPPEVLGGYEQALPGCAERIVAMAEREQQHRHALEQADFSTRSNLARWGQRMAFFLGATGMIGGLLLAGFDKSLVGLAAFFTSLATLVGVYVYTQRKARE
;
A
#
# COMPACT_ATOMS: atom_id res chain seq x y z
N MET A 1 -2.59 -83.67 -9.80
CA MET A 1 -2.11 -82.49 -9.06
C MET A 1 -2.78 -81.24 -9.63
N SER A 2 -3.73 -80.69 -8.90
CA SER A 2 -4.52 -79.51 -9.26
C SER A 2 -3.76 -78.25 -8.83
N GLN A 3 -3.43 -77.34 -9.75
CA GLN A 3 -2.96 -76.00 -9.40
C GLN A 3 -4.16 -75.12 -9.03
N PRO A 4 -4.11 -74.31 -7.95
CA PRO A 4 -5.20 -73.40 -7.60
C PRO A 4 -5.15 -72.15 -8.49
N SER A 5 -6.27 -71.86 -9.15
CA SER A 5 -6.51 -70.64 -9.91
C SER A 5 -6.65 -69.45 -8.94
N HIS A 6 -5.63 -68.60 -8.89
CA HIS A 6 -5.71 -67.32 -8.18
C HIS A 6 -6.77 -66.40 -8.84
N PRO A 7 -7.75 -65.87 -8.09
CA PRO A 7 -8.62 -64.81 -8.57
C PRO A 7 -7.81 -63.52 -8.71
N GLN A 8 -7.80 -62.93 -9.91
CA GLN A 8 -7.22 -61.61 -10.12
C GLN A 8 -8.08 -60.56 -9.40
N PRO A 9 -7.47 -59.61 -8.64
CA PRO A 9 -8.24 -58.61 -7.91
C PRO A 9 -8.97 -57.65 -8.87
N PRO A 10 -10.16 -57.17 -8.49
CA PRO A 10 -10.98 -56.30 -9.34
C PRO A 10 -10.24 -54.98 -9.64
N LYS A 11 -10.09 -54.66 -10.93
CA LYS A 11 -9.54 -53.38 -11.40
C LYS A 11 -10.44 -52.25 -10.94
N ARG A 12 -10.02 -51.51 -9.92
CA ARG A 12 -10.69 -50.31 -9.43
C ARG A 12 -10.36 -49.14 -10.36
N THR A 13 -11.27 -48.79 -11.27
CA THR A 13 -11.16 -47.58 -12.09
C THR A 13 -11.42 -46.36 -11.21
N ILE A 14 -10.38 -45.59 -10.90
CA ILE A 14 -10.50 -44.31 -10.20
C ILE A 14 -10.79 -43.24 -11.26
N LYS A 15 -11.99 -42.64 -11.22
CA LYS A 15 -12.27 -41.41 -11.97
C LYS A 15 -11.59 -40.25 -11.26
N VAL A 16 -10.54 -39.70 -11.86
CA VAL A 16 -9.90 -38.47 -11.37
C VAL A 16 -10.69 -37.29 -11.95
N ALA A 17 -11.33 -36.50 -11.08
CA ALA A 17 -11.92 -35.23 -11.47
C ALA A 17 -10.80 -34.18 -11.59
N ALA A 18 -10.61 -33.61 -12.78
CA ALA A 18 -9.69 -32.49 -12.96
C ALA A 18 -10.35 -31.21 -12.43
N VAL A 19 -9.76 -30.60 -11.40
CA VAL A 19 -10.16 -29.29 -10.89
C VAL A 19 -9.21 -28.25 -11.47
N SER A 20 -9.73 -27.33 -12.28
CA SER A 20 -8.97 -26.16 -12.73
C SER A 20 -9.23 -24.99 -11.78
N THR A 21 -8.16 -24.41 -11.24
CA THR A 21 -8.22 -23.18 -10.44
C THR A 21 -7.64 -22.06 -11.28
N TYR A 22 -8.40 -20.98 -11.44
CA TYR A 22 -7.92 -19.77 -12.09
C TYR A 22 -7.86 -18.63 -11.07
N SER A 23 -6.80 -17.83 -11.15
CA SER A 23 -6.65 -16.62 -10.35
C SER A 23 -6.25 -15.49 -11.29
N GLY A 24 -7.11 -14.49 -11.38
CA GLY A 24 -6.93 -13.34 -12.25
C GLY A 24 -8.23 -12.54 -12.38
N PRO A 25 -8.14 -11.29 -12.83
CA PRO A 25 -9.29 -10.41 -12.93
C PRO A 25 -10.25 -10.81 -14.07
N ILE A 26 -9.77 -11.55 -15.07
CA ILE A 26 -10.57 -11.99 -16.23
C ILE A 26 -10.42 -13.51 -16.37
N PRO A 27 -11.51 -14.29 -16.39
CA PRO A 27 -11.42 -15.74 -16.52
C PRO A 27 -10.80 -16.17 -17.86
N PRO A 28 -10.30 -17.43 -17.98
CA PRO A 28 -9.74 -17.93 -19.22
C PRO A 28 -10.73 -17.82 -20.39
N PRO A 29 -10.25 -17.67 -21.65
CA PRO A 29 -11.10 -17.48 -22.81
C PRO A 29 -12.19 -18.54 -22.98
N GLU A 30 -11.88 -19.80 -22.66
CA GLU A 30 -12.82 -20.92 -22.77
C GLU A 30 -13.98 -20.77 -21.78
N VAL A 31 -13.68 -20.33 -20.56
CA VAL A 31 -14.67 -20.10 -19.49
C VAL A 31 -15.48 -18.85 -19.79
N LEU A 32 -14.83 -17.78 -20.25
CA LEU A 32 -15.48 -16.52 -20.63
C LEU A 32 -16.47 -16.74 -21.79
N GLY A 33 -16.09 -17.55 -22.79
CA GLY A 33 -16.97 -17.97 -23.87
C GLY A 33 -18.15 -18.81 -23.38
N GLY A 34 -17.96 -19.66 -22.36
CA GLY A 34 -19.04 -20.38 -21.69
C GLY A 34 -20.07 -19.46 -21.03
N TYR A 35 -19.62 -18.38 -20.38
CA TYR A 35 -20.52 -17.37 -19.82
C TYR A 35 -21.34 -16.64 -20.88
N GLU A 36 -20.72 -16.31 -22.02
CA GLU A 36 -21.42 -15.66 -23.14
C GLU A 36 -22.50 -16.57 -23.75
N GLN A 37 -22.21 -17.86 -23.90
CA GLN A 37 -23.18 -18.84 -24.38
C GLN A 37 -24.33 -19.05 -23.39
N ALA A 38 -24.04 -19.01 -22.08
CA ALA A 38 -25.05 -19.16 -21.04
C ALA A 38 -25.97 -17.94 -20.93
N LEU A 39 -25.42 -16.74 -21.08
CA LEU A 39 -26.16 -15.49 -21.10
C LEU A 39 -25.42 -14.47 -21.99
N PRO A 40 -25.96 -14.16 -23.18
CA PRO A 40 -25.35 -13.17 -24.06
C PRO A 40 -25.11 -11.81 -23.37
N GLY A 41 -23.95 -11.23 -23.57
CA GLY A 41 -23.47 -10.00 -22.92
C GLY A 41 -22.82 -10.21 -21.55
N CYS A 42 -22.77 -11.43 -21.01
CA CYS A 42 -22.07 -11.69 -19.75
C CYS A 42 -20.56 -11.49 -19.87
N ALA A 43 -19.94 -11.91 -20.98
CA ALA A 43 -18.50 -11.78 -21.13
C ALA A 43 -18.06 -10.30 -21.07
N GLU A 44 -18.78 -9.43 -21.79
CA GLU A 44 -18.54 -7.98 -21.77
C GLU A 44 -18.69 -7.41 -20.35
N ARG A 45 -19.74 -7.81 -19.62
CA ARG A 45 -19.97 -7.34 -18.24
C ARG A 45 -18.85 -7.76 -17.29
N ILE A 46 -18.30 -8.96 -17.46
CA ILE A 46 -17.16 -9.46 -16.65
C ILE A 46 -15.90 -8.64 -16.97
N VAL A 47 -15.59 -8.43 -18.26
CA VAL A 47 -14.44 -7.62 -18.67
C VAL A 47 -14.58 -6.18 -18.17
N ALA A 48 -15.75 -5.57 -18.36
CA ALA A 48 -16.01 -4.21 -17.88
C ALA A 48 -15.93 -4.10 -16.35
N MET A 49 -16.32 -5.15 -15.61
CA MET A 49 -16.13 -5.19 -14.16
C MET A 49 -14.64 -5.20 -13.79
N ALA A 50 -13.84 -6.02 -14.46
CA ALA A 50 -12.39 -6.07 -14.25
C ALA A 50 -11.70 -4.74 -14.59
N GLU A 51 -12.09 -4.08 -15.67
CA GLU A 51 -11.58 -2.75 -16.06
C GLU A 51 -11.91 -1.69 -15.01
N ARG A 52 -13.15 -1.64 -14.52
CA ARG A 52 -13.55 -0.70 -13.46
C ARG A 52 -12.77 -0.94 -12.18
N GLU A 53 -12.55 -2.19 -11.80
CA GLU A 53 -11.75 -2.54 -10.62
C GLU A 53 -10.28 -2.13 -10.78
N GLN A 54 -9.72 -2.31 -11.99
CA GLN A 54 -8.37 -1.83 -12.29
C GLN A 54 -8.27 -0.30 -12.23
N GLN A 55 -9.23 0.42 -12.82
CA GLN A 55 -9.29 1.88 -12.76
C GLN A 55 -9.43 2.38 -11.32
N HIS A 56 -10.26 1.73 -10.50
CA HIS A 56 -10.42 2.06 -9.09
C HIS A 56 -9.11 1.88 -8.32
N ARG A 57 -8.42 0.75 -8.50
CA ARG A 57 -7.10 0.52 -7.89
C ARG A 57 -6.07 1.55 -8.33
N HIS A 58 -5.99 1.85 -9.63
CA HIS A 58 -5.09 2.89 -10.13
C HIS A 58 -5.41 4.27 -9.53
N ALA A 59 -6.68 4.62 -9.37
CA ALA A 59 -7.09 5.87 -8.74
C ALA A 59 -6.67 5.94 -7.27
N LEU A 60 -6.81 4.84 -6.52
CA LEU A 60 -6.34 4.75 -5.13
C LEU A 60 -4.82 4.87 -5.03
N GLU A 61 -4.09 4.18 -5.90
CA GLU A 61 -2.62 4.27 -5.96
C GLU A 61 -2.17 5.72 -6.23
N GLN A 62 -2.77 6.38 -7.22
CA GLN A 62 -2.48 7.78 -7.54
C GLN A 62 -2.84 8.73 -6.38
N ALA A 63 -3.95 8.48 -5.67
CA ALA A 63 -4.34 9.25 -4.50
C ALA A 63 -3.34 9.07 -3.34
N ASP A 64 -2.82 7.87 -3.10
CA ASP A 64 -1.83 7.62 -2.05
C ASP A 64 -0.48 8.29 -2.41
N PHE A 65 -0.02 8.17 -3.65
CA PHE A 65 1.19 8.86 -4.13
C PHE A 65 1.09 10.38 -4.01
N SER A 66 -0.05 10.96 -4.40
CA SER A 66 -0.25 12.41 -4.34
C SER A 66 -0.36 12.92 -2.91
N THR A 67 -0.99 12.15 -2.01
CA THR A 67 -1.10 12.48 -0.59
C THR A 67 0.27 12.44 0.10
N ARG A 68 1.06 11.39 -0.12
CA ARG A 68 2.41 11.26 0.46
C ARG A 68 3.34 12.37 -0.01
N SER A 69 3.32 12.69 -1.31
CA SER A 69 4.16 13.75 -1.87
C SER A 69 3.74 15.15 -1.39
N ASN A 70 2.45 15.39 -1.18
CA ASN A 70 1.96 16.64 -0.59
C ASN A 70 2.41 16.79 0.86
N LEU A 71 2.24 15.76 1.69
CA LEU A 71 2.63 15.81 3.11
C LEU A 71 4.14 16.06 3.27
N ALA A 72 4.96 15.38 2.46
CA ALA A 72 6.41 15.60 2.43
C ALA A 72 6.77 17.05 2.03
N ARG A 73 6.13 17.60 0.98
CA ARG A 73 6.36 18.98 0.55
C ARG A 73 5.97 20.01 1.61
N TRP A 74 4.84 19.81 2.29
CA TRP A 74 4.41 20.69 3.38
C TRP A 74 5.36 20.60 4.58
N GLY A 75 5.78 19.39 4.97
CA GLY A 75 6.78 19.18 6.01
C GLY A 75 8.11 19.87 5.70
N GLN A 76 8.61 19.74 4.46
CA GLN A 76 9.85 20.38 4.03
C GLN A 76 9.76 21.91 4.04
N ARG A 77 8.62 22.49 3.60
CA ARG A 77 8.39 23.94 3.67
C ARG A 77 8.37 24.43 5.11
N MET A 78 7.66 23.75 6.01
CA MET A 78 7.62 24.12 7.43
C MET A 78 9.01 24.03 8.08
N ALA A 79 9.78 22.97 7.79
CA ALA A 79 11.15 22.84 8.26
C ALA A 79 12.06 23.95 7.73
N PHE A 80 11.92 24.34 6.46
CA PHE A 80 12.67 25.46 5.87
C PHE A 80 12.35 26.77 6.59
N PHE A 81 11.07 27.10 6.81
CA PHE A 81 10.70 28.32 7.53
C PHE A 81 11.16 28.31 8.98
N LEU A 82 11.06 27.18 9.68
CA LEU A 82 11.54 27.04 11.06
C LEU A 82 13.06 27.21 11.17
N GLY A 83 13.81 26.64 10.21
CA GLY A 83 15.25 26.83 10.10
C GLY A 83 15.63 28.27 9.77
N ALA A 84 14.91 28.90 8.83
CA ALA A 84 15.14 30.29 8.44
C ALA A 84 14.86 31.27 9.59
N THR A 85 13.74 31.11 10.31
CA THR A 85 13.44 31.96 11.48
C THR A 85 14.44 31.74 12.61
N GLY A 86 14.89 30.50 12.82
CA GLY A 86 15.95 30.20 13.76
C GLY A 86 17.28 30.86 13.41
N MET A 87 17.68 30.78 12.14
CA MET A 87 18.89 31.41 11.61
C MET A 87 18.84 32.94 11.77
N ILE A 88 17.73 33.57 11.37
CA ILE A 88 17.54 35.03 11.47
C ILE A 88 17.50 35.45 12.94
N GLY A 89 16.76 34.73 13.80
CA GLY A 89 16.70 35.00 15.23
C GLY A 89 18.07 34.90 15.89
N GLY A 90 18.87 33.89 15.53
CA GLY A 90 20.25 33.74 16.00
C GLY A 90 21.16 34.89 15.59
N LEU A 91 21.08 35.34 14.33
CA LEU A 91 21.86 36.48 13.82
C LEU A 91 21.47 37.80 14.51
N LEU A 92 20.17 38.03 14.73
CA LEU A 92 19.70 39.20 15.46
C LEU A 92 20.17 39.19 16.91
N LEU A 93 20.06 38.06 17.62
CA LEU A 93 20.54 37.96 19.00
C LEU A 93 22.06 38.16 19.11
N ALA A 94 22.83 37.61 18.16
CA ALA A 94 24.28 37.79 18.12
C ALA A 94 24.69 39.25 17.89
N GLY A 95 23.89 40.01 17.12
CA GLY A 95 24.13 41.44 16.89
C GLY A 95 23.76 42.37 18.05
N PHE A 96 22.93 41.92 19.00
CA PHE A 96 22.43 42.77 20.10
C PHE A 96 23.19 42.64 21.43
N ASP A 97 24.35 41.95 21.45
CA ASP A 97 25.33 41.86 22.56
C ASP A 97 24.73 41.66 23.97
N LYS A 98 23.59 40.96 24.04
CA LYS A 98 22.95 40.61 25.30
C LYS A 98 22.31 39.25 25.22
N SER A 99 22.80 38.41 26.14
CA SER A 99 22.04 37.42 26.87
C SER A 99 22.12 35.98 26.34
N LEU A 100 23.05 35.24 26.97
CA LEU A 100 23.04 33.79 27.12
C LEU A 100 21.62 33.21 27.35
N VAL A 101 20.74 33.98 28.00
CA VAL A 101 19.33 33.63 28.24
C VAL A 101 18.53 33.53 26.94
N GLY A 102 18.77 34.41 25.96
CA GLY A 102 18.08 34.37 24.68
C GLY A 102 18.48 33.15 23.84
N LEU A 103 19.77 32.79 23.90
CA LEU A 103 20.31 31.57 23.29
C LEU A 103 19.73 30.31 23.95
N ALA A 104 19.69 30.28 25.29
CA ALA A 104 19.09 29.19 26.06
C ALA A 104 17.59 29.03 25.79
N ALA A 105 16.84 30.14 25.72
CA ALA A 105 15.41 30.15 25.40
C ALA A 105 15.13 29.64 23.97
N PHE A 106 15.96 30.03 23.00
CA PHE A 106 15.85 29.55 21.63
C PHE A 106 16.06 28.03 21.55
N PHE A 107 17.17 27.52 22.09
CA PHE A 107 17.48 26.09 22.07
C PHE A 107 16.49 25.25 22.87
N THR A 108 15.98 25.74 24.00
CA THR A 108 14.92 25.02 24.76
C THR A 108 13.64 24.94 23.95
N SER A 109 13.18 26.03 23.34
CA SER A 109 11.96 26.00 22.52
C SER A 109 12.07 25.03 21.33
N LEU A 110 13.24 25.01 20.67
CA LEU A 110 13.52 24.11 19.55
C LEU A 110 13.58 22.65 20.02
N ALA A 111 14.27 22.37 21.13
CA ALA A 111 14.36 21.04 21.71
C ALA A 111 12.98 20.50 22.13
N THR A 112 12.10 21.35 22.69
CA THR A 112 10.72 20.97 23.03
C THR A 112 9.92 20.60 21.78
N LEU A 113 9.98 21.42 20.71
CA LEU A 113 9.29 21.14 19.45
C LEU A 113 9.77 19.82 18.81
N VAL A 114 11.09 19.62 18.77
CA VAL A 114 11.69 18.38 18.25
C VAL A 114 11.28 17.18 19.12
N GLY A 115 11.31 17.33 20.45
CA GLY A 115 10.91 16.29 21.39
C GLY A 115 9.46 15.86 21.21
N VAL A 116 8.53 16.82 21.10
CA VAL A 116 7.11 16.56 20.83
C VAL A 116 6.94 15.86 19.47
N TYR A 117 7.61 16.33 18.42
CA TYR A 117 7.53 15.71 17.10
C TYR A 117 8.00 14.25 17.11
N VAL A 118 9.15 13.97 17.73
CA VAL A 118 9.70 12.60 17.85
C VAL A 118 8.75 11.70 18.65
N TYR A 119 8.19 12.20 19.76
CA TYR A 119 7.20 11.47 20.55
C TYR A 119 5.95 11.12 19.72
N THR A 120 5.44 12.09 18.96
CA THR A 120 4.23 11.92 18.14
C THR A 120 4.47 10.93 16.99
N GLN A 121 5.65 10.97 16.35
CA GLN A 121 6.03 10.02 15.31
C GLN A 121 6.24 8.59 15.83
N ARG A 122 6.73 8.41 17.07
CA ARG A 122 6.83 7.07 17.68
C ARG A 122 5.45 6.48 17.92
N LYS A 123 4.53 7.26 18.48
CA LYS A 123 3.14 6.82 18.74
C LYS A 123 2.34 6.53 17.47
N ALA A 124 2.65 7.18 16.35
CA ALA A 124 2.00 6.92 15.06
C ALA A 124 2.48 5.63 14.36
N ARG A 125 3.59 5.03 14.83
CA ARG A 125 4.16 3.79 14.28
C ARG A 125 3.85 2.56 15.13
N GLU A 126 3.32 2.76 16.33
CA GLU A 126 2.71 1.72 17.18
C GLU A 126 1.25 1.53 16.80
#